data_AF-A0A953ABR7-F1
#
_entry.id   AF-A0A953ABR7-F1
#
_cell.length_a   1.000
_cell.length_b   1.000
_cell.length_c   1.000
_cell.angle_alpha   90.00
_cell.angle_beta   90.00
_cell.angle_gamma   90.00
#
_symmetry.space_group_name_H-M   'P 1'
#
loop_
_entity.id
_entity.type
_entity.pdbx_description
1 polymer ?
#
loop_
_entity_poly.entity_id
_entity_poly.type
_entity_poly.pdbx_seq_one_letter_code
_entity_poly.pdbx_strand_id
1 'polypeptide(L)'
;MGPEEGLGLPLAPQRERQLIRLLWWLLRFPWQRAEDLAVALGCSRPSLHRLLALATAAGAIERLRSKRWDWYVASPRGVILVARMLQCDPGALAAQHGYTRAQLLRCLPRLADWSLCQQLFQDVLRRAPTQLTARLPAPLQISAAHGQVRWLWTWVRDYRSAFLLGQQRWPLQATALFWLGVQDLSVGAEGRRDTTTEEQQASSLCSVHLPLLL
;
A
#
# COMPACT_ATOMS: atom_id res chain seq x y z
N MET A 1 -5.13 -35.66 7.06
CA MET A 1 -4.78 -34.94 8.31
C MET A 1 -3.27 -34.93 8.43
N GLY A 2 -2.64 -33.77 8.24
CA GLY A 2 -1.23 -33.51 8.52
C GLY A 2 -1.16 -32.22 9.35
N PRO A 3 -0.27 -32.14 10.35
CA PRO A 3 -0.38 -31.21 11.47
C PRO A 3 0.01 -29.78 11.06
N GLU A 4 -0.46 -28.84 11.86
CA GLU A 4 -0.31 -27.40 11.75
C GLU A 4 1.12 -26.92 11.43
N GLU A 5 1.40 -26.54 10.17
CA GLU A 5 2.50 -25.63 9.87
C GLU A 5 2.03 -24.17 9.95
N GLY A 6 1.44 -23.81 11.09
CA GLY A 6 1.17 -22.42 11.44
C GLY A 6 2.46 -21.73 11.85
N LEU A 7 3.14 -21.04 10.94
CA LEU A 7 4.33 -20.17 11.13
C LEU A 7 5.56 -20.75 11.87
N GLY A 8 5.46 -21.88 12.59
CA GLY A 8 6.42 -22.31 13.61
C GLY A 8 6.57 -21.33 14.78
N LEU A 9 5.65 -20.36 14.91
CA LEU A 9 5.76 -19.27 15.89
C LEU A 9 4.42 -19.13 16.62
N PRO A 10 4.36 -19.31 17.95
CA PRO A 10 3.15 -19.06 18.72
C PRO A 10 2.89 -17.55 18.78
N LEU A 11 2.21 -17.01 17.77
CA LEU A 11 1.79 -15.63 17.73
C LEU A 11 0.40 -15.49 18.32
N ALA A 12 0.20 -14.46 19.14
CA ALA A 12 -1.15 -14.02 19.47
C ALA A 12 -1.93 -13.72 18.17
N PRO A 13 -3.25 -14.03 18.09
CA PRO A 13 -4.04 -13.88 16.85
C PRO A 13 -3.95 -12.48 16.21
N GLN A 14 -3.81 -11.44 17.03
CA GLN A 14 -3.64 -10.07 16.56
C GLN A 14 -2.32 -9.84 15.82
N ARG A 15 -1.22 -10.46 16.28
CA ARG A 15 0.10 -10.38 15.63
C ARG A 15 0.14 -11.16 14.34
N GLU A 16 -0.51 -12.31 14.30
CA GLU A 16 -0.67 -13.08 13.08
C GLU A 16 -1.37 -12.25 12.00
N ARG A 17 -2.53 -11.64 12.32
CA ARG A 17 -3.23 -10.70 11.41
C ARG A 17 -2.35 -9.56 10.93
N GLN A 18 -1.52 -8.98 11.79
CA GLN A 18 -0.58 -7.92 11.41
C GLN A 18 0.51 -8.43 10.47
N LEU A 19 1.06 -9.61 10.73
CA LEU A 19 2.06 -10.25 9.88
C LEU A 19 1.50 -10.52 8.48
N ILE A 20 0.27 -11.02 8.40
CA ILE A 20 -0.40 -11.28 7.12
C ILE A 20 -0.61 -9.99 6.34
N ARG A 21 -1.07 -8.92 7.01
CA ARG A 21 -1.22 -7.60 6.39
C ARG A 21 0.12 -7.08 5.87
N LEU A 22 1.20 -7.27 6.62
CA LEU A 22 2.56 -6.92 6.20
C LEU A 22 2.97 -7.72 4.94
N LEU A 23 2.80 -9.04 4.95
CA LEU A 23 3.20 -9.90 3.83
C LEU A 23 2.36 -9.62 2.58
N TRP A 24 1.05 -9.45 2.73
CA TRP A 24 0.14 -9.04 1.66
C TRP A 24 0.56 -7.70 1.05
N TRP A 25 0.94 -6.74 1.90
CA TRP A 25 1.42 -5.44 1.44
C TRP A 25 2.72 -5.56 0.65
N LEU A 26 3.70 -6.33 1.16
CA LEU A 26 5.00 -6.51 0.52
C LEU A 26 4.94 -7.35 -0.77
N LEU A 27 3.96 -8.23 -0.89
CA LEU A 27 3.66 -8.95 -2.14
C LEU A 27 3.20 -7.97 -3.23
N ARG A 28 2.29 -7.05 -2.89
CA ARG A 28 1.76 -6.04 -3.82
C ARG A 28 2.76 -4.93 -4.13
N PHE A 29 3.56 -4.55 -3.13
CA PHE A 29 4.49 -3.44 -3.21
C PHE A 29 5.85 -3.88 -2.67
N PRO A 30 6.69 -4.55 -3.47
CA PRO A 30 8.00 -5.02 -3.01
C PRO A 30 8.92 -3.85 -2.66
N TRP A 31 9.98 -4.08 -1.90
CA TRP A 31 10.96 -3.05 -1.53
C TRP A 31 10.33 -1.82 -0.86
N GLN A 32 9.79 -2.02 0.34
CA GLN A 32 9.29 -0.93 1.20
C GLN A 32 10.30 -0.61 2.31
N ARG A 33 10.33 0.65 2.74
CA ARG A 33 11.07 1.04 3.95
C ARG A 33 10.19 0.84 5.18
N ALA A 34 10.81 0.76 6.35
CA ALA A 34 10.08 0.63 7.61
C ALA A 34 9.11 1.80 7.82
N GLU A 35 9.51 3.02 7.48
CA GLU A 35 8.66 4.20 7.68
C GLU A 35 7.41 4.17 6.79
N ASP A 36 7.52 3.66 5.56
CA ASP A 36 6.37 3.51 4.65
C ASP A 36 5.41 2.42 5.15
N LEU A 37 5.98 1.31 5.64
CA LEU A 37 5.21 0.21 6.24
C LEU A 37 4.47 0.64 7.50
N ALA A 38 5.06 1.52 8.32
CA ALA A 38 4.42 2.01 9.54
C ALA A 38 3.12 2.75 9.22
N VAL A 39 3.17 3.59 8.18
CA VAL A 39 2.00 4.29 7.65
C VAL A 39 1.00 3.29 7.06
N ALA A 40 1.44 2.44 6.15
CA ALA A 40 0.56 1.51 5.43
C ALA A 40 -0.20 0.56 6.37
N LEU A 41 0.46 0.13 7.46
CA LEU A 41 -0.13 -0.78 8.43
C LEU A 41 -0.87 -0.05 9.56
N GLY A 42 -0.71 1.28 9.66
CA GLY A 42 -1.32 2.10 10.72
C GLY A 42 -0.79 1.73 12.10
N CYS A 43 0.52 1.48 12.24
CA CYS A 43 1.12 1.04 13.49
C CYS A 43 2.32 1.90 13.90
N SER A 44 2.62 1.95 15.20
CA SER A 44 3.77 2.70 15.72
C SER A 44 5.09 2.06 15.27
N ARG A 45 6.12 2.89 15.08
CA ARG A 45 7.47 2.42 14.66
C ARG A 45 8.01 1.29 15.55
N PRO A 46 7.93 1.34 16.90
CA PRO A 46 8.43 0.25 17.74
C PRO A 46 7.65 -1.07 17.53
N SER A 47 6.34 -0.98 17.29
CA SER A 47 5.52 -2.17 16.99
C SER A 47 5.87 -2.75 15.62
N LEU A 48 6.08 -1.89 14.62
CA LEU A 48 6.55 -2.32 13.32
C LEU A 48 7.92 -2.98 13.39
N HIS A 49 8.91 -2.39 14.08
CA HIS A 49 10.25 -2.98 14.16
C HIS A 49 10.23 -4.37 14.80
N ARG A 50 9.40 -4.58 15.82
CA ARG A 50 9.17 -5.91 16.41
C ARG A 50 8.56 -6.88 15.39
N LEU A 51 7.57 -6.43 14.62
CA LEU A 51 6.94 -7.24 13.58
C LEU A 51 7.92 -7.60 12.46
N LEU A 52 8.73 -6.64 11.99
CA LEU A 52 9.75 -6.84 10.95
C LEU A 52 10.85 -7.79 11.42
N ALA A 53 11.33 -7.65 12.66
CA ALA A 53 12.31 -8.54 13.24
C ALA A 53 11.78 -9.98 13.29
N LEU A 54 10.53 -10.15 13.72
CA LEU A 54 9.87 -11.45 13.77
C LEU A 54 9.68 -12.05 12.38
N ALA A 55 9.18 -11.28 11.42
CA ALA A 55 8.99 -11.73 10.05
C ALA A 55 10.32 -12.10 9.37
N THR A 56 11.39 -11.36 9.66
CA THR A 56 12.74 -11.65 9.16
C THR A 56 13.30 -12.93 9.78
N ALA A 57 13.16 -13.09 11.10
CA ALA A 57 13.58 -14.31 11.80
C ALA A 57 12.81 -15.56 11.34
N ALA A 58 11.53 -15.40 11.00
CA ALA A 58 10.70 -16.45 10.41
C ALA A 58 11.09 -16.79 8.95
N GLY A 59 11.98 -16.00 8.34
CA GLY A 59 12.30 -16.08 6.93
C GLY A 59 11.13 -15.73 6.01
N ALA A 60 10.12 -15.01 6.51
CA ALA A 60 8.93 -14.62 5.74
C ALA A 60 9.15 -13.33 4.93
N ILE A 61 10.15 -12.52 5.31
CA ILE A 61 10.59 -11.34 4.57
C ILE A 61 12.11 -11.34 4.44
N GLU A 62 12.61 -10.71 3.38
CA GLU A 62 14.02 -10.42 3.19
C GLU A 62 14.27 -8.93 3.46
N ARG A 63 15.48 -8.63 3.95
CA ARG A 63 15.92 -7.27 4.21
C ARG A 63 17.20 -6.97 3.44
N LEU A 64 17.15 -5.93 2.61
CA LEU A 64 18.31 -5.33 1.96
C LEU A 64 18.72 -4.06 2.73
N ARG A 65 19.91 -4.09 3.33
CA ARG A 65 20.48 -2.94 4.05
C ARG A 65 21.21 -2.02 3.09
N SER A 66 21.00 -0.71 3.25
CA SER A 66 21.82 0.33 2.62
C SER A 66 22.40 1.26 3.68
N LYS A 67 23.31 2.17 3.31
CA LYS A 67 23.87 3.16 4.25
C LYS A 67 22.81 4.06 4.91
N ARG A 68 21.67 4.27 4.25
CA ARG A 68 20.65 5.25 4.66
C ARG A 68 19.31 4.62 5.02
N TRP A 69 18.96 3.49 4.40
CA TRP A 69 17.64 2.87 4.51
C TRP A 69 17.72 1.35 4.53
N ASP A 70 16.82 0.73 5.28
CA ASP A 70 16.53 -0.70 5.20
C ASP A 70 15.32 -0.92 4.29
N TRP A 71 15.49 -1.80 3.31
CA TRP A 71 14.45 -2.19 2.37
C TRP A 71 13.95 -3.59 2.66
N TYR A 72 12.63 -3.76 2.65
CA TYR A 72 11.97 -5.01 2.96
C TYR A 72 11.17 -5.51 1.76
N VAL A 73 11.20 -6.81 1.53
CA VAL A 73 10.42 -7.49 0.51
C VAL A 73 9.92 -8.81 1.09
N ALA A 74 8.80 -9.35 0.59
CA ALA A 74 8.40 -10.70 0.97
C ALA A 74 9.52 -11.69 0.60
N SER A 75 9.59 -12.86 1.24
CA SER A 75 10.41 -13.96 0.73
C SER A 75 9.50 -14.95 -0.02
N PRO A 76 10.04 -15.91 -0.77
CA PRO A 76 9.23 -17.02 -1.31
C PRO A 76 8.41 -17.72 -0.23
N ARG A 77 8.98 -17.90 0.98
CA ARG A 77 8.25 -18.44 2.14
C ARG A 77 7.12 -17.52 2.59
N GLY A 78 7.34 -16.20 2.60
CA GLY A 78 6.30 -15.22 2.87
C GLY A 78 5.11 -15.30 1.91
N VAL A 79 5.38 -15.48 0.61
CA VAL A 79 4.34 -15.66 -0.41
C VAL A 79 3.56 -16.95 -0.17
N ILE A 80 4.24 -18.06 0.12
CA ILE A 80 3.59 -19.34 0.45
C ILE A 80 2.68 -19.19 1.67
N LEU A 81 3.12 -18.49 2.71
CA LEU A 81 2.32 -18.25 3.91
C LEU A 81 1.02 -17.50 3.60
N VAL A 82 1.11 -16.42 2.80
CA VAL A 82 -0.07 -15.66 2.38
C VAL A 82 -1.00 -16.51 1.51
N ALA A 83 -0.44 -17.27 0.57
CA ALA A 83 -1.22 -18.13 -0.33
C ALA A 83 -1.98 -19.23 0.41
N ARG A 84 -1.33 -19.88 1.39
CA ARG A 84 -1.98 -20.88 2.27
C ARG A 84 -3.20 -20.29 2.98
N MET A 85 -3.08 -19.05 3.45
CA MET A 85 -4.15 -18.37 4.16
C MET A 85 -5.32 -17.96 3.28
N LEU A 86 -5.02 -17.54 2.05
CA LEU A 86 -6.02 -17.21 1.05
C LEU A 86 -6.55 -18.46 0.31
N GLN A 87 -6.06 -19.64 0.69
CA GLN A 87 -6.41 -20.93 0.08
C GLN A 87 -6.22 -20.92 -1.45
N CYS A 88 -5.12 -20.31 -1.90
CA CYS A 88 -4.79 -20.20 -3.32
C CYS A 88 -3.40 -20.74 -3.64
N ASP A 89 -3.13 -20.93 -4.93
CA ASP A 89 -1.81 -21.36 -5.39
C ASP A 89 -0.76 -20.23 -5.21
N PRO A 90 0.39 -20.48 -4.55
CA PRO A 90 1.42 -19.48 -4.37
C PRO A 90 1.99 -18.92 -5.67
N GLY A 91 2.10 -19.75 -6.71
CA GLY A 91 2.63 -19.36 -8.02
C GLY A 91 1.68 -18.41 -8.74
N ALA A 92 0.39 -18.74 -8.77
CA ALA A 92 -0.68 -17.90 -9.31
C ALA A 92 -0.76 -16.56 -8.56
N LEU A 93 -0.70 -16.59 -7.23
CA LEU A 93 -0.70 -15.38 -6.40
C LEU A 93 0.50 -14.48 -6.70
N ALA A 94 1.70 -15.07 -6.80
CA ALA A 94 2.91 -14.34 -7.16
C ALA A 94 2.79 -13.71 -8.55
N ALA A 95 2.32 -14.47 -9.55
CA ALA A 95 2.15 -14.01 -10.91
C ALA A 95 1.15 -12.85 -11.03
N GLN A 96 0.01 -12.95 -10.35
CA GLN A 96 -1.04 -11.91 -10.32
C GLN A 96 -0.49 -10.56 -9.83
N HIS A 97 0.46 -10.57 -8.91
CA HIS A 97 1.05 -9.36 -8.33
C HIS A 97 2.41 -8.99 -8.93
N GLY A 98 2.84 -9.64 -10.02
CA GLY A 98 4.14 -9.36 -10.62
C GLY A 98 5.31 -9.64 -9.67
N TYR A 99 5.17 -10.65 -8.82
CA TYR A 99 6.15 -11.09 -7.85
C TYR A 99 7.05 -12.18 -8.46
N THR A 100 7.83 -11.82 -9.47
CA THR A 100 8.87 -12.72 -10.03
C THR A 100 10.26 -12.23 -9.67
N ARG A 101 11.24 -13.15 -9.59
CA ARG A 101 12.64 -12.78 -9.35
C ARG A 101 13.14 -11.73 -10.33
N ALA A 102 12.80 -11.85 -11.60
CA ALA A 102 13.17 -10.87 -12.62
C ALA A 102 12.54 -9.49 -12.35
N GLN A 103 11.26 -9.43 -11.96
CA GLN A 103 10.61 -8.18 -11.58
C GLN A 103 11.28 -7.55 -10.36
N LEU A 104 11.51 -8.33 -9.30
CA LEU A 104 12.16 -7.84 -8.08
C LEU A 104 13.56 -7.29 -8.35
N LEU A 105 14.36 -7.96 -9.18
CA LEU A 105 15.71 -7.51 -9.54
C LEU A 105 15.69 -6.24 -10.39
N ARG A 106 14.71 -6.08 -11.30
CA ARG A 106 14.55 -4.85 -12.09
C ARG A 106 14.24 -3.62 -11.24
N CYS A 107 13.71 -3.81 -10.03
CA CYS A 107 13.46 -2.73 -9.09
C CYS A 107 14.73 -2.21 -8.39
N LEU A 108 15.75 -3.07 -8.21
CA LEU A 108 16.93 -2.76 -7.39
C LEU A 108 17.70 -1.50 -7.84
N PRO A 109 17.95 -1.27 -9.14
CA PRO A 109 18.66 -0.07 -9.60
C PRO A 109 17.94 1.24 -9.26
N ARG A 110 16.60 1.19 -9.09
CA ARG A 110 15.73 2.35 -8.91
C ARG A 110 15.38 2.62 -7.44
N LEU A 111 15.91 1.82 -6.50
CA LEU A 111 15.63 2.01 -5.07
C LEU A 111 16.07 3.39 -4.57
N ALA A 112 17.16 3.94 -5.12
CA ALA A 112 17.62 5.29 -4.79
C ALA A 112 16.55 6.34 -5.14
N ASP A 113 16.03 6.32 -6.36
CA ASP A 113 14.99 7.25 -6.83
C ASP A 113 13.69 7.06 -6.06
N TRP A 114 13.33 5.81 -5.78
CA TRP A 114 12.15 5.49 -4.98
C TRP A 114 12.28 5.99 -3.54
N SER A 115 13.48 6.03 -2.98
CA SER A 115 13.69 6.56 -1.63
C SER A 115 13.33 8.04 -1.53
N LEU A 116 13.64 8.82 -2.57
CA LEU A 116 13.27 10.23 -2.67
C LEU A 116 11.75 10.35 -2.79
N CYS A 117 11.13 9.60 -3.71
CA CYS A 117 9.69 9.59 -3.91
C CYS A 117 8.94 9.21 -2.61
N GLN A 118 9.42 8.20 -1.89
CA GLN A 118 8.81 7.74 -0.65
C GLN A 118 9.01 8.75 0.48
N GLN A 119 10.14 9.46 0.50
CA GLN A 119 10.37 10.52 1.47
C GLN A 119 9.43 11.71 1.22
N LEU A 120 9.33 12.17 -0.03
CA LEU A 120 8.36 13.20 -0.42
C LEU A 120 6.93 12.78 -0.07
N PHE A 121 6.56 11.53 -0.36
CA PHE A 121 5.26 10.99 0.00
C PHE A 121 5.00 11.06 1.51
N GLN A 122 5.96 10.64 2.34
CA GLN A 122 5.78 10.74 3.79
C GLN A 122 5.65 12.18 4.28
N ASP A 123 6.39 13.12 3.70
CA ASP A 123 6.30 14.53 4.06
C ASP A 123 4.94 15.10 3.66
N VAL A 124 4.42 14.71 2.48
CA VAL A 124 3.05 15.01 2.07
C VAL A 124 2.07 14.39 3.06
N LEU A 125 2.11 13.08 3.33
CA LEU A 125 1.18 12.44 4.27
C LEU A 125 1.12 13.08 5.65
N ARG A 126 2.27 13.54 6.17
CA ARG A 126 2.33 14.15 7.51
C ARG A 126 1.76 15.58 7.52
N ARG A 127 1.91 16.34 6.43
CA ARG A 127 1.58 17.77 6.38
C ARG A 127 0.28 18.07 5.62
N ALA A 128 -0.02 17.24 4.63
CA ALA A 128 -1.08 17.45 3.68
C ALA A 128 -2.48 17.39 4.30
N PRO A 129 -2.82 16.50 5.26
CA PRO A 129 -4.15 16.56 5.88
C PRO A 129 -4.43 17.95 6.47
N THR A 130 -3.48 18.53 7.19
CA THR A 130 -3.64 19.85 7.81
C THR A 130 -3.67 20.98 6.77
N GLN A 131 -2.81 20.92 5.75
CA GLN A 131 -2.73 21.96 4.72
C GLN A 131 -3.86 21.90 3.69
N LEU A 132 -4.33 20.70 3.38
CA LEU A 132 -5.37 20.46 2.37
C LEU A 132 -6.77 20.59 2.94
N THR A 133 -6.99 20.35 4.24
CA THR A 133 -8.30 20.64 4.86
C THR A 133 -8.72 22.08 4.60
N ALA A 134 -7.81 23.06 4.68
CA ALA A 134 -8.10 24.46 4.38
C ALA A 134 -8.42 24.74 2.89
N ARG A 135 -8.13 23.78 2.00
CA ARG A 135 -8.34 23.87 0.54
C ARG A 135 -9.52 23.03 0.06
N LEU A 136 -10.15 22.24 0.94
CA LEU A 136 -11.33 21.46 0.60
C LEU A 136 -12.53 22.38 0.30
N PRO A 137 -13.53 21.95 -0.48
CA PRO A 137 -14.82 22.62 -0.56
C PRO A 137 -15.46 22.79 0.83
N ALA A 138 -16.20 23.88 1.07
CA ALA A 138 -16.83 24.20 2.36
C ALA A 138 -17.52 23.02 3.08
N PRO A 139 -18.36 22.18 2.42
CA PRO A 139 -18.98 21.04 3.11
C PRO A 139 -17.94 20.04 3.64
N LEU A 140 -16.90 19.75 2.86
CA LEU A 140 -15.81 18.86 3.26
C LEU A 140 -14.91 19.46 4.33
N GLN A 141 -14.79 20.78 4.41
CA GLN A 141 -14.07 21.45 5.52
C GLN A 141 -14.78 21.23 6.85
N ILE A 142 -16.11 21.35 6.86
CA ILE A 142 -16.95 21.11 8.04
C ILE A 142 -16.83 19.64 8.45
N SER A 143 -16.99 18.71 7.51
CA SER A 143 -16.81 17.28 7.78
C SER A 143 -15.41 16.98 8.33
N ALA A 144 -14.35 17.59 7.77
CA ALA A 144 -12.98 17.40 8.24
C ALA A 144 -12.75 17.93 9.65
N ALA A 145 -13.34 19.09 10.01
CA ALA A 145 -13.26 19.66 11.35
C ALA A 145 -13.88 18.74 12.43
N HIS A 146 -14.89 17.96 12.05
CA HIS A 146 -15.55 16.98 12.91
C HIS A 146 -14.92 15.58 12.82
N GLY A 147 -13.79 15.42 12.12
CA GLY A 147 -13.14 14.12 11.93
C GLY A 147 -13.94 13.15 11.04
N GLN A 148 -14.91 13.66 10.27
CA GLN A 148 -15.78 12.90 9.36
C GLN A 148 -15.24 12.87 7.94
N VAL A 149 -13.93 13.00 7.76
CA VAL A 149 -13.27 12.88 6.46
C VAL A 149 -12.22 11.79 6.51
N ARG A 150 -12.26 10.91 5.51
CA ARG A 150 -11.23 9.91 5.28
C ARG A 150 -10.37 10.33 4.10
N TRP A 151 -9.08 10.47 4.35
CA TRP A 151 -8.10 10.63 3.28
C TRP A 151 -7.75 9.26 2.69
N LEU A 152 -7.89 9.15 1.37
CA LEU A 152 -7.56 7.98 0.57
C LEU A 152 -6.23 8.25 -0.14
N TRP A 153 -5.28 7.35 0.04
CA TRP A 153 -3.94 7.49 -0.52
C TRP A 153 -3.66 6.28 -1.40
N THR A 154 -3.44 6.51 -2.70
CA THR A 154 -3.09 5.44 -3.64
C THR A 154 -1.71 5.71 -4.21
N TRP A 155 -0.82 4.74 -4.05
CA TRP A 155 0.50 4.73 -4.67
C TRP A 155 0.49 3.67 -5.77
N VAL A 156 0.86 4.05 -7.00
CA VAL A 156 1.16 3.11 -8.09
C VAL A 156 2.62 3.29 -8.52
N ARG A 157 3.39 2.20 -8.60
CA ARG A 157 4.75 2.21 -9.18
C ARG A 157 4.67 1.80 -10.64
N ASP A 158 5.63 2.28 -11.44
CA ASP A 158 5.73 1.96 -12.87
C ASP A 158 4.43 2.24 -13.62
N TYR A 159 3.81 3.39 -13.32
CA TYR A 159 2.54 3.77 -13.90
C TYR A 159 2.69 3.96 -15.41
N ARG A 160 1.86 3.24 -16.16
CA ARG A 160 1.75 3.36 -17.62
C ARG A 160 0.29 3.56 -17.96
N SER A 161 -0.01 4.64 -18.67
CA SER A 161 -1.33 4.92 -19.20
C SER A 161 -1.19 5.49 -20.59
N ALA A 162 -2.31 5.58 -21.29
CA ALA A 162 -2.37 6.32 -22.53
C ALA A 162 -3.67 7.13 -22.53
N PHE A 163 -3.56 8.44 -22.75
CA PHE A 163 -4.72 9.31 -22.84
C PHE A 163 -4.87 9.81 -24.28
N LEU A 164 -6.11 10.14 -24.65
CA LEU A 164 -6.41 10.75 -25.95
C LEU A 164 -6.34 12.27 -25.79
N LEU A 165 -5.54 12.91 -26.63
CA LEU A 165 -5.55 14.37 -26.82
C LEU A 165 -5.99 14.64 -28.26
N GLY A 166 -7.25 15.02 -28.44
CA GLY A 166 -7.89 14.98 -29.77
C GLY A 166 -8.06 13.53 -30.25
N GLN A 167 -7.64 13.22 -31.48
CA GLN A 167 -7.62 11.85 -32.00
C GLN A 167 -6.29 11.11 -31.78
N GLN A 168 -5.29 11.75 -31.17
CA GLN A 168 -3.98 11.15 -30.99
C GLN A 168 -3.83 10.53 -29.59
N ARG A 169 -3.29 9.31 -29.54
CA ARG A 169 -3.05 8.57 -28.30
C ARG A 169 -1.65 8.88 -27.76
N TRP A 170 -1.60 9.49 -26.58
CA TRP A 170 -0.36 9.89 -25.92
C TRP A 170 -0.03 8.93 -24.78
N PRO A 171 1.11 8.22 -24.84
CA PRO A 171 1.55 7.38 -23.74
C PRO A 171 2.05 8.27 -22.59
N LEU A 172 1.58 7.97 -21.38
CA LEU A 172 2.09 8.51 -20.13
C LEU A 172 2.82 7.41 -19.39
N GLN A 173 4.08 7.64 -19.05
CA GLN A 173 4.85 6.74 -18.20
C GLN A 173 5.42 7.54 -17.03
N ALA A 174 5.22 7.06 -15.82
CA ALA A 174 5.77 7.65 -14.60
C ALA A 174 6.40 6.57 -13.74
N THR A 175 7.49 6.93 -13.04
CA THR A 175 8.17 6.01 -12.13
C THR A 175 7.30 5.68 -10.93
N ALA A 176 6.58 6.68 -10.44
CA ALA A 176 5.52 6.51 -9.47
C ALA A 176 4.40 7.50 -9.78
N LEU A 177 3.16 7.07 -9.53
CA LEU A 177 2.01 7.94 -9.55
C LEU A 177 1.37 7.93 -8.18
N PHE A 178 1.09 9.12 -7.69
CA PHE A 178 0.47 9.32 -6.41
C PHE A 178 -0.89 9.98 -6.56
N TRP A 179 -1.88 9.37 -5.91
CA TRP A 179 -3.25 9.86 -5.87
C TRP A 179 -3.61 10.14 -4.43
N LEU A 180 -4.08 11.35 -4.22
CA LEU A 180 -4.82 11.71 -3.03
C LEU A 180 -6.28 11.84 -3.37
N GLY A 181 -7.13 11.18 -2.59
CA GLY A 181 -8.57 11.32 -2.59
C GLY A 181 -9.07 11.71 -1.21
N VAL A 182 -10.22 12.36 -1.17
CA VAL A 182 -10.91 12.72 0.07
C VAL A 182 -12.29 12.09 0.01
N GLN A 183 -12.70 11.45 1.10
CA GLN A 183 -14.03 10.85 1.23
C GLN A 183 -14.74 11.49 2.42
N ASP A 184 -15.94 12.02 2.18
CA ASP A 184 -16.84 12.44 3.25
C ASP A 184 -17.51 11.22 3.87
N LEU A 185 -17.42 11.10 5.19
CA LEU A 185 -18.05 10.03 5.97
C LEU A 185 -19.41 10.44 6.52
N SER A 186 -19.74 11.73 6.52
CA SER A 186 -21.05 12.24 6.97
C SER A 186 -22.19 11.78 6.05
N VAL A 187 -21.90 11.57 4.77
CA VAL A 187 -22.87 11.19 3.73
C VAL A 187 -23.15 9.68 3.69
N GLY A 188 -22.35 8.87 4.39
CA GLY A 188 -22.40 7.40 4.31
C GLY A 188 -23.37 6.69 5.26
N ALA A 189 -24.12 7.42 6.09
CA ALA A 189 -24.97 6.82 7.13
C ALA A 189 -26.36 6.35 6.64
N GLU A 190 -26.83 6.79 5.47
CA GLU A 190 -28.23 6.54 5.05
C GLU A 190 -28.43 5.63 3.82
N GLY A 191 -27.39 5.03 3.23
CA GLY A 191 -27.57 4.27 1.98
C GLY A 191 -26.61 3.11 1.76
N ARG A 192 -26.72 2.03 2.55
CA ARG A 192 -25.93 0.80 2.31
C ARG A 192 -26.76 -0.48 2.35
N ARG A 193 -27.67 -0.59 1.39
CA ARG A 193 -28.04 -1.83 0.65
C ARG A 193 -27.90 -1.40 -0.81
N ASP A 194 -26.91 -1.81 -1.58
CA ASP A 194 -26.77 -3.15 -2.13
C ASP A 194 -25.36 -3.44 -2.63
N THR A 195 -25.11 -4.72 -2.83
CA THR A 195 -23.94 -5.36 -3.44
C THR A 195 -23.63 -4.84 -4.83
N THR A 196 -22.41 -4.32 -5.09
CA THR A 196 -21.70 -4.48 -6.38
C THR A 196 -20.27 -3.93 -6.35
N THR A 197 -19.36 -4.76 -6.91
CA THR A 197 -18.08 -4.52 -7.60
C THR A 197 -17.17 -3.36 -7.17
N GLU A 198 -15.92 -3.70 -6.80
CA GLU A 198 -14.84 -2.79 -6.38
C GLU A 198 -14.50 -1.67 -7.40
N GLU A 199 -14.87 -1.82 -8.67
CA GLU A 199 -14.70 -0.79 -9.70
C GLU A 199 -15.74 0.35 -9.62
N GLN A 200 -16.92 0.12 -9.06
CA GLN A 200 -17.97 1.14 -8.95
C GLN A 200 -17.87 2.00 -7.69
N GLN A 201 -17.16 1.55 -6.65
CA GLN A 201 -16.91 2.36 -5.46
C GLN A 201 -16.02 3.60 -5.73
N ALA A 202 -15.34 3.63 -6.88
CA ALA A 202 -14.59 4.80 -7.33
C ALA A 202 -15.50 5.93 -7.86
N SER A 203 -16.77 5.64 -8.19
CA SER A 203 -17.63 6.59 -8.92
C SER A 203 -18.64 7.36 -8.05
N SER A 204 -18.81 7.02 -6.77
CA SER A 204 -19.70 7.72 -5.83
C SER A 204 -18.95 8.63 -4.83
N LEU A 205 -17.64 8.76 -4.99
CA LEU A 205 -16.80 9.62 -4.18
C LEU A 205 -16.76 11.01 -4.81
N CYS A 206 -16.98 12.07 -4.03
CA CYS A 206 -16.41 13.38 -4.36
C CYS A 206 -14.89 13.29 -4.18
N SER A 207 -14.23 12.52 -5.04
CA SER A 207 -12.79 12.36 -5.04
C SER A 207 -12.17 13.52 -5.82
N VAL A 208 -11.69 14.53 -5.07
CA VAL A 208 -10.79 15.52 -5.64
C VAL A 208 -9.45 14.82 -5.87
N HIS A 209 -9.15 14.52 -7.13
CA HIS A 209 -7.92 13.85 -7.54
C HIS A 209 -6.83 14.91 -7.82
N LEU A 210 -5.76 14.90 -7.03
CA LEU A 210 -4.56 15.69 -7.30
C LEU A 210 -3.47 14.75 -7.82
N PRO A 211 -3.20 14.71 -9.14
CA PRO A 211 -2.08 13.94 -9.67
C PRO A 211 -0.77 14.66 -9.32
N LEU A 212 0.07 14.01 -8.51
CA LEU A 212 1.48 14.38 -8.38
C LEU A 212 2.28 13.44 -9.28
N LEU A 213 2.72 13.97 -10.42
CA LEU A 213 3.64 13.29 -11.33
C LEU A 213 5.07 13.47 -10.79
N LEU A 214 5.71 12.37 -10.42
CA LEU A 214 7.12 12.30 -10.01
C LEU A 214 7.90 11.36 -10.95
#